data_AF-A0A846ZFL9-F1
#
_entry.id   AF-A0A846ZFL9-F1
#
_cell.length_a   1.000
_cell.length_b   1.000
_cell.length_c   1.000
_cell.angle_alpha   90.00
_cell.angle_beta   90.00
_cell.angle_gamma   90.00
#
_symmetry.space_group_name_H-M   'P 1'
#
loop_
_entity.id
_entity.type
_entity.pdbx_description
1 polymer ?
#
loop_
_entity_poly.entity_id
_entity_poly.type
_entity_poly.pdbx_seq_one_letter_code
_entity_poly.pdbx_strand_id
1 'polypeptide(L)'
;MAKVKFHIASQTELVLDQEAQVGDVIDLTDEQNIDTSIVNGKIADILEEKVAQAREEWLAQQAKQAAAELENQLQAQKQTMQAQVNEKAQKIVALETTLAHVKEQNTAELQSQLVKKDLDIQDTIAKKEAEIAQLEAKIDAVKEQNAAELQSQLVKKDLDIQDTIAKKEAEIAQLQAKIDAVKQQGQAELETALVKKDADVQSELATRDQKLTELTSQLALKEQKQQLELASVQNQFEAQLKTAQEQVEFYKDFKARQSTKEIGESLEQYAMTEFNKIRSYAFPNAYFEKDNTLSETNSKGDFIFRDYQDDLEFISIMFDMKNEADTTATKHKNADFFKELDKDRREKNTEYAVLVSMLEADSDLYNTGIVQVPNYEKMYVIRPQFFIQFIGVLRNAALNTVAYKQELAQVREQNIDITHFESDLTNFKTAFGKNYQSAATNFKKAIDEIDKSIARMEAVKKALTTSENQLRLANNKLEDVSVKKLTKNNPTMKAKFDATLEE
;
A
#
# COMPACT_ATOMS: atom_id res chain seq x y z
N MET A 1 151.31 -83.15 183.56
CA MET A 1 150.84 -81.75 183.58
C MET A 1 149.33 -81.80 183.44
N ALA A 2 148.63 -81.45 184.51
CA ALA A 2 147.17 -81.53 184.55
C ALA A 2 146.59 -80.20 184.05
N LYS A 3 145.54 -80.28 183.21
CA LYS A 3 144.81 -79.09 182.74
C LYS A 3 144.03 -78.48 183.90
N VAL A 4 144.34 -77.23 184.22
CA VAL A 4 143.71 -76.49 185.32
C VAL A 4 142.44 -75.80 184.79
N LYS A 5 141.31 -75.99 185.48
CA LYS A 5 140.04 -75.33 185.14
C LYS A 5 140.00 -73.89 185.68
N PHE A 6 139.54 -72.97 184.85
CA PHE A 6 139.40 -71.55 185.15
C PHE A 6 138.14 -71.00 184.47
N HIS A 7 137.69 -69.83 184.91
CA HIS A 7 136.70 -69.03 184.19
C HIS A 7 137.06 -67.53 184.26
N ILE A 8 136.52 -66.75 183.32
CA ILE A 8 136.78 -65.31 183.19
C ILE A 8 135.66 -64.53 183.89
N ALA A 9 135.97 -63.84 185.00
CA ALA A 9 134.99 -63.09 185.78
C ALA A 9 134.74 -61.68 185.22
N SER A 10 135.71 -61.10 184.50
CA SER A 10 135.62 -59.80 183.82
C SER A 10 136.71 -59.67 182.73
N GLN A 11 136.75 -58.54 182.00
CA GLN A 11 137.77 -58.31 180.96
C GLN A 11 139.23 -58.36 181.43
N THR A 12 139.51 -58.29 182.74
CA THR A 12 140.89 -58.25 183.29
C THR A 12 141.18 -59.28 184.38
N GLU A 13 140.22 -60.13 184.75
CA GLU A 13 140.37 -61.03 185.90
C GLU A 13 139.98 -62.48 185.56
N LEU A 14 140.85 -63.42 185.93
CA LEU A 14 140.72 -64.86 185.71
C LEU A 14 140.84 -65.58 187.05
N VAL A 15 139.92 -66.51 187.33
CA VAL A 15 139.81 -67.23 188.61
C VAL A 15 139.99 -68.73 188.39
N LEU A 16 140.79 -69.38 189.24
CA LEU A 16 141.08 -70.82 189.17
C LEU A 16 140.09 -71.59 190.06
N ASP A 17 139.47 -72.62 189.49
CA ASP A 17 138.43 -73.41 190.18
C ASP A 17 138.99 -74.63 190.94
N GLN A 18 140.32 -74.79 190.99
CA GLN A 18 141.02 -75.89 191.67
C GLN A 18 142.49 -75.55 192.00
N GLU A 19 143.13 -76.29 192.92
CA GLU A 19 144.55 -76.10 193.31
C GLU A 19 145.53 -76.45 192.17
N ALA A 20 146.58 -75.63 191.98
CA ALA A 20 147.56 -75.76 190.90
C ALA A 20 149.02 -75.70 191.43
N GLN A 21 149.93 -76.46 190.79
CA GLN A 21 151.36 -76.50 191.13
C GLN A 21 152.25 -76.01 189.98
N VAL A 22 153.48 -75.63 190.32
CA VAL A 22 154.44 -74.98 189.41
C VAL A 22 154.87 -75.95 188.31
N GLY A 23 154.42 -75.70 187.08
CA GLY A 23 154.65 -76.53 185.89
C GLY A 23 153.39 -76.95 185.13
N ASP A 24 152.19 -76.66 185.64
CA ASP A 24 150.92 -76.90 184.93
C ASP A 24 150.58 -75.80 183.91
N VAL A 25 149.77 -76.14 182.90
CA VAL A 25 149.52 -75.32 181.70
C VAL A 25 148.05 -74.93 181.61
N ILE A 26 147.78 -73.64 181.43
CA ILE A 26 146.45 -73.07 181.18
C ILE A 26 146.23 -73.01 179.67
N ASP A 27 145.18 -73.68 179.19
CA ASP A 27 144.83 -73.78 177.78
C ASP A 27 143.73 -72.76 177.45
N LEU A 28 144.11 -71.70 176.73
CA LEU A 28 143.27 -70.53 176.42
C LEU A 28 142.41 -70.71 175.16
N THR A 29 142.23 -71.95 174.67
CA THR A 29 141.55 -72.18 173.38
C THR A 29 140.03 -72.31 173.44
N ASP A 30 139.40 -72.45 174.61
CA ASP A 30 137.94 -72.66 174.72
C ASP A 30 137.26 -71.79 175.82
N GLU A 31 136.91 -70.53 175.51
CA GLU A 31 135.78 -69.71 176.06
C GLU A 31 135.95 -68.22 175.62
N GLN A 32 135.26 -67.61 174.63
CA GLN A 32 133.85 -67.36 174.27
C GLN A 32 133.21 -66.05 174.78
N ASN A 33 132.47 -65.41 173.86
CA ASN A 33 131.39 -64.40 173.98
C ASN A 33 131.72 -62.89 173.97
N ILE A 34 131.45 -62.24 172.83
CA ILE A 34 131.16 -60.81 172.68
C ILE A 34 129.85 -60.67 171.88
N ASP A 35 128.89 -59.91 172.42
CA ASP A 35 127.53 -59.64 171.91
C ASP A 35 127.53 -58.60 170.74
N THR A 36 126.81 -58.86 169.64
CA THR A 36 126.69 -57.93 168.49
C THR A 36 125.24 -57.54 168.12
N SER A 37 124.30 -57.63 169.06
CA SER A 37 122.88 -57.22 168.91
C SER A 37 122.66 -55.81 168.33
N ILE A 38 123.67 -54.94 168.37
CA ILE A 38 123.64 -53.54 167.89
C ILE A 38 123.83 -53.43 166.36
N VAL A 39 124.46 -54.42 165.70
CA VAL A 39 124.74 -54.34 164.25
C VAL A 39 123.52 -54.73 163.40
N ASN A 40 122.68 -55.65 163.88
CA ASN A 40 121.50 -56.10 163.13
C ASN A 40 120.33 -55.10 163.16
N GLY A 41 120.19 -54.29 164.22
CA GLY A 41 119.13 -53.27 164.30
C GLY A 41 119.29 -52.14 163.26
N LYS A 42 120.52 -51.66 163.03
CA LYS A 42 120.78 -50.56 162.08
C LYS A 42 120.64 -50.95 160.61
N ILE A 43 120.73 -52.24 160.27
CA ILE A 43 120.57 -52.72 158.88
C ILE A 43 119.09 -52.84 158.51
N ALA A 44 118.20 -53.13 159.47
CA ALA A 44 116.76 -53.24 159.23
C ALA A 44 116.12 -51.88 158.89
N ASP A 45 116.44 -50.81 159.64
CA ASP A 45 115.85 -49.48 159.43
C ASP A 45 116.19 -48.88 158.06
N ILE A 46 117.43 -49.08 157.57
CA ILE A 46 117.88 -48.57 156.26
C ILE A 46 117.18 -49.28 155.09
N LEU A 47 116.82 -50.56 155.26
CA LEU A 47 116.13 -51.35 154.24
C LEU A 47 114.67 -50.95 154.10
N GLU A 48 113.99 -50.62 155.21
CA GLU A 48 112.59 -50.21 155.20
C GLU A 48 112.39 -48.84 154.53
N GLU A 49 113.29 -47.87 154.79
CA GLU A 49 113.24 -46.53 154.20
C GLU A 49 113.45 -46.56 152.67
N LYS A 50 114.39 -47.37 152.16
CA LYS A 50 114.63 -47.49 150.72
C LYS A 50 113.49 -48.15 149.96
N VAL A 51 112.80 -49.13 150.56
CA VAL A 51 111.66 -49.80 149.92
C VAL A 51 110.45 -48.86 149.84
N ALA A 52 110.24 -48.01 150.84
CA ALA A 52 109.18 -47.00 150.81
C ALA A 52 109.41 -45.96 149.69
N GLN A 53 110.63 -45.43 149.56
CA GLN A 53 110.98 -44.48 148.48
C GLN A 53 110.80 -45.09 147.09
N ALA A 54 111.28 -46.33 146.88
CA ALA A 54 111.13 -47.00 145.58
C ALA A 54 109.66 -47.23 145.19
N ARG A 55 108.78 -47.44 146.19
CA ARG A 55 107.33 -47.61 145.96
C ARG A 55 106.65 -46.30 145.56
N GLU A 56 107.00 -45.18 146.20
CA GLU A 56 106.49 -43.86 145.82
C GLU A 56 106.94 -43.48 144.41
N GLU A 57 108.21 -43.68 144.07
CA GLU A 57 108.74 -43.40 142.73
C GLU A 57 108.05 -44.24 141.65
N TRP A 58 107.82 -45.53 141.91
CA TRP A 58 107.12 -46.41 140.98
C TRP A 58 105.65 -45.98 140.76
N LEU A 59 104.93 -45.63 141.83
CA LEU A 59 103.55 -45.14 141.73
C LEU A 59 103.46 -43.80 140.98
N ALA A 60 104.39 -42.89 141.24
CA ALA A 60 104.46 -41.60 140.53
C ALA A 60 104.74 -41.82 139.03
N GLN A 61 105.61 -42.77 138.69
CA GLN A 61 105.92 -43.11 137.30
C GLN A 61 104.73 -43.76 136.59
N GLN A 62 103.98 -44.64 137.28
CA GLN A 62 102.77 -45.27 136.74
C GLN A 62 101.66 -44.23 136.50
N ALA A 63 101.46 -43.28 137.42
CA ALA A 63 100.50 -42.19 137.26
C ALA A 63 100.86 -41.29 136.07
N LYS A 64 102.16 -41.00 135.87
CA LYS A 64 102.65 -40.20 134.74
C LYS A 64 102.43 -40.91 133.40
N GLN A 65 102.63 -42.23 133.35
CA GLN A 65 102.34 -43.04 132.16
C GLN A 65 100.84 -43.07 131.85
N ALA A 66 99.98 -43.29 132.86
CA ALA A 66 98.53 -43.27 132.67
C ALA A 66 98.00 -41.90 132.19
N ALA A 67 98.56 -40.80 132.72
CA ALA A 67 98.20 -39.45 132.26
C ALA A 67 98.59 -39.20 130.80
N ALA A 68 99.79 -39.62 130.39
CA ALA A 68 100.24 -39.49 129.01
C ALA A 68 99.42 -40.36 128.04
N GLU A 69 99.03 -41.57 128.45
CA GLU A 69 98.18 -42.45 127.65
C GLU A 69 96.77 -41.89 127.48
N LEU A 70 96.18 -41.32 128.54
CA LEU A 70 94.90 -40.62 128.48
C LEU A 70 94.96 -39.37 127.59
N GLU A 71 96.04 -38.59 127.67
CA GLU A 71 96.25 -37.41 126.82
C GLU A 71 96.37 -37.79 125.34
N ASN A 72 97.11 -38.87 125.04
CA ASN A 72 97.21 -39.41 123.69
C ASN A 72 95.85 -39.92 123.16
N GLN A 73 95.06 -40.61 124.00
CA GLN A 73 93.71 -41.04 123.63
C GLN A 73 92.79 -39.85 123.36
N LEU A 74 92.83 -38.81 124.20
CA LEU A 74 92.05 -37.60 124.03
C LEU A 74 92.45 -36.85 122.74
N GLN A 75 93.74 -36.80 122.45
CA GLN A 75 94.26 -36.17 121.23
C GLN A 75 93.87 -36.95 119.98
N ALA A 76 93.95 -38.29 120.01
CA ALA A 76 93.47 -39.14 118.93
C ALA A 76 91.96 -39.01 118.71
N GLN A 77 91.17 -38.94 119.78
CA GLN A 77 89.72 -38.72 119.71
C GLN A 77 89.39 -37.34 119.12
N LYS A 78 90.09 -36.27 119.54
CA LYS A 78 89.95 -34.93 118.96
C LYS A 78 90.31 -34.91 117.48
N GLN A 79 91.40 -35.55 117.06
CA GLN A 79 91.78 -35.65 115.65
C GLN A 79 90.73 -36.40 114.83
N THR A 80 90.19 -37.49 115.37
CA THR A 80 89.13 -38.27 114.73
C THR A 80 87.84 -37.46 114.58
N MET A 81 87.41 -36.75 115.62
CA MET A 81 86.24 -35.86 115.55
C MET A 81 86.49 -34.69 114.58
N GLN A 82 87.68 -34.10 114.57
CA GLN A 82 88.02 -33.02 113.65
C GLN A 82 87.99 -33.50 112.20
N ALA A 83 88.49 -34.71 111.92
CA ALA A 83 88.41 -35.33 110.59
C ALA A 83 86.96 -35.55 110.16
N GLN A 84 86.09 -36.05 111.05
CA GLN A 84 84.65 -36.22 110.76
C GLN A 84 83.94 -34.88 110.52
N VAL A 85 84.27 -33.83 111.28
CA VAL A 85 83.72 -32.48 111.07
C VAL A 85 84.18 -31.94 109.72
N ASN A 86 85.45 -32.09 109.38
CA ASN A 86 85.99 -31.67 108.08
C ASN A 86 85.33 -32.42 106.91
N GLU A 87 85.14 -33.74 107.03
CA GLU A 87 84.45 -34.56 106.02
C GLU A 87 82.99 -34.11 105.85
N LYS A 88 82.26 -33.87 106.95
CA LYS A 88 80.89 -33.35 106.89
C LYS A 88 80.83 -31.95 106.29
N ALA A 89 81.76 -31.06 106.64
CA ALA A 89 81.84 -29.73 106.07
C ALA A 89 82.09 -29.78 104.56
N GLN A 90 83.00 -30.65 104.10
CA GLN A 90 83.22 -30.88 102.67
C GLN A 90 81.97 -31.41 101.95
N LYS A 91 81.22 -32.35 102.57
CA LYS A 91 79.95 -32.84 102.03
C LYS A 91 78.89 -31.74 101.94
N ILE A 92 78.80 -30.86 102.95
CA ILE A 92 77.86 -29.72 102.93
C ILE A 92 78.22 -28.78 101.77
N VAL A 93 79.48 -28.38 101.64
CA VAL A 93 79.93 -27.52 100.54
C VAL A 93 79.65 -28.15 99.17
N ALA A 94 79.88 -29.47 99.02
CA ALA A 94 79.58 -30.18 97.79
C ALA A 94 78.07 -30.21 97.47
N LEU A 95 77.22 -30.43 98.48
CA LEU A 95 75.76 -30.39 98.32
C LEU A 95 75.25 -28.99 98.00
N GLU A 96 75.78 -27.96 98.67
CA GLU A 96 75.43 -26.55 98.39
C GLU A 96 75.81 -26.16 96.96
N THR A 97 76.99 -26.58 96.50
CA THR A 97 77.44 -26.35 95.12
C THR A 97 76.54 -27.06 94.12
N THR A 98 76.16 -28.32 94.40
CA THR A 98 75.25 -29.09 93.54
C THR A 98 73.86 -28.45 93.50
N LEU A 99 73.36 -27.99 94.64
CA LEU A 99 72.05 -27.35 94.75
C LEU A 99 72.02 -25.99 94.05
N ALA A 100 73.11 -25.22 94.12
CA ALA A 100 73.28 -24.00 93.34
C ALA A 100 73.26 -24.29 91.83
N HIS A 101 73.99 -25.31 91.39
CA HIS A 101 74.02 -25.71 89.98
C HIS A 101 72.65 -26.19 89.47
N VAL A 102 71.94 -27.01 90.24
CA VAL A 102 70.58 -27.47 89.88
C VAL A 102 69.59 -26.30 89.84
N LYS A 103 69.70 -25.34 90.77
CA LYS A 103 68.87 -24.13 90.72
C LYS A 103 69.15 -23.31 89.47
N GLU A 104 70.42 -23.10 89.15
CA GLU A 104 70.83 -22.37 87.94
C GLU A 104 70.33 -23.07 86.67
N GLN A 105 70.51 -24.39 86.57
CA GLN A 105 70.01 -25.19 85.45
C GLN A 105 68.49 -25.11 85.32
N ASN A 106 67.73 -25.28 86.41
CA ASN A 106 66.27 -25.16 86.38
C ASN A 106 65.81 -23.76 85.98
N THR A 107 66.50 -22.70 86.44
CA THR A 107 66.18 -21.33 86.02
C THR A 107 66.48 -21.10 84.53
N ALA A 108 67.60 -21.61 84.02
CA ALA A 108 67.95 -21.50 82.61
C ALA A 108 66.98 -22.31 81.72
N GLU A 109 66.58 -23.51 82.14
CA GLU A 109 65.62 -24.33 81.40
C GLU A 109 64.23 -23.69 81.39
N LEU A 110 63.77 -23.15 82.53
CA LEU A 110 62.49 -22.43 82.60
C LEU A 110 62.51 -21.17 81.71
N GLN A 111 63.60 -20.39 81.73
CA GLN A 111 63.76 -19.24 80.85
C GLN A 111 63.75 -19.66 79.37
N SER A 112 64.44 -20.75 79.02
CA SER A 112 64.45 -21.28 77.65
C SER A 112 63.04 -21.71 77.20
N GLN A 113 62.28 -22.40 78.06
CA GLN A 113 60.91 -22.80 77.76
C GLN A 113 59.96 -21.60 77.62
N LEU A 114 60.13 -20.55 78.44
CA LEU A 114 59.36 -19.31 78.32
C LEU A 114 59.65 -18.58 77.01
N VAL A 115 60.94 -18.40 76.67
CA VAL A 115 61.34 -17.79 75.40
C VAL A 115 60.80 -18.58 74.21
N LYS A 116 60.84 -19.91 74.26
CA LYS A 116 60.28 -20.75 73.20
C LYS A 116 58.76 -20.59 73.07
N LYS A 117 58.03 -20.56 74.19
CA LYS A 117 56.58 -20.31 74.17
C LYS A 117 56.24 -18.91 73.66
N ASP A 118 57.00 -17.89 74.04
CA ASP A 118 56.80 -16.53 73.58
C ASP A 118 57.05 -16.42 72.06
N LEU A 119 58.09 -17.10 71.54
CA LEU A 119 58.33 -17.19 70.10
C LEU A 119 57.20 -17.92 69.38
N ASP A 120 56.72 -19.06 69.90
CA ASP A 120 55.59 -19.81 69.32
C ASP A 120 54.31 -18.96 69.29
N ILE A 121 54.06 -18.16 70.34
CA ILE A 121 52.94 -17.21 70.41
C ILE A 121 53.12 -16.09 69.39
N GLN A 122 54.31 -15.49 69.31
CA GLN A 122 54.61 -14.44 68.32
C GLN A 122 54.44 -14.94 66.88
N ASP A 123 54.94 -16.14 66.57
CA ASP A 123 54.76 -16.77 65.26
C ASP A 123 53.28 -17.02 64.94
N THR A 124 52.50 -17.42 65.94
CA THR A 124 51.06 -17.64 65.78
C THR A 124 50.31 -16.33 65.54
N ILE A 125 50.65 -15.27 66.28
CA ILE A 125 50.10 -13.93 66.11
C ILE A 125 50.45 -13.40 64.71
N ALA A 126 51.71 -13.47 64.30
CA ALA A 126 52.16 -13.01 62.98
C ALA A 126 51.43 -13.76 61.84
N LYS A 127 51.23 -15.07 61.97
CA LYS A 127 50.43 -15.85 61.00
C LYS A 127 48.97 -15.40 60.96
N LYS A 128 48.36 -15.11 62.12
CA LYS A 128 46.97 -14.66 62.20
C LYS A 128 46.79 -13.23 61.68
N GLU A 129 47.71 -12.32 61.97
CA GLU A 129 47.73 -10.98 61.42
C GLU A 129 47.89 -11.00 59.90
N ALA A 130 48.76 -11.86 59.37
CA ALA A 130 48.90 -12.05 57.92
C ALA A 130 47.61 -12.61 57.29
N GLU A 131 46.95 -13.57 57.95
CA GLU A 131 45.66 -14.13 57.48
C GLU A 131 44.56 -13.06 57.50
N ILE A 132 44.48 -12.23 58.56
CA ILE A 132 43.53 -11.12 58.67
C ILE A 132 43.78 -10.10 57.55
N ALA A 133 45.02 -9.66 57.35
CA ALA A 133 45.37 -8.71 56.30
C ALA A 133 45.03 -9.24 54.89
N GLN A 134 45.22 -10.54 54.65
CA GLN A 134 44.81 -11.18 53.39
C GLN A 134 43.29 -11.24 53.22
N LEU A 135 42.54 -11.51 54.29
CA LEU A 135 41.08 -11.53 54.25
C LEU A 135 40.51 -10.12 54.06
N GLU A 136 41.06 -9.11 54.73
CA GLU A 136 40.67 -7.71 54.55
C GLU A 136 40.90 -7.25 53.11
N ALA A 137 42.09 -7.53 52.55
CA ALA A 137 42.40 -7.21 51.15
C ALA A 137 41.44 -7.92 50.17
N LYS A 138 41.07 -9.18 50.43
CA LYS A 138 40.08 -9.90 49.61
C LYS A 138 38.68 -9.29 49.74
N ILE A 139 38.27 -8.91 50.94
CA ILE A 139 36.97 -8.28 51.19
C ILE A 139 36.88 -6.96 50.44
N ASP A 140 37.93 -6.13 50.49
CA ASP A 140 37.94 -4.85 49.81
C ASP A 140 37.98 -5.01 48.29
N ALA A 141 38.76 -5.96 47.77
CA ALA A 141 38.73 -6.30 46.34
C ALA A 141 37.33 -6.75 45.86
N VAL A 142 36.63 -7.58 46.65
CA VAL A 142 35.27 -8.03 46.33
C VAL A 142 34.27 -6.87 46.42
N LYS A 143 34.41 -5.96 47.39
CA LYS A 143 33.57 -4.76 47.49
C LYS A 143 33.76 -3.85 46.28
N GLU A 144 35.00 -3.58 45.89
CA GLU A 144 35.31 -2.77 44.70
C GLU A 144 34.78 -3.43 43.42
N GLN A 145 34.96 -4.74 43.27
CA GLN A 145 34.43 -5.50 42.13
C GLN A 145 32.90 -5.41 42.06
N ASN A 146 32.20 -5.65 43.19
CA ASN A 146 30.74 -5.57 43.24
C ASN A 146 30.24 -4.14 42.98
N ALA A 147 30.93 -3.11 43.47
CA ALA A 147 30.60 -1.73 43.21
C ALA A 147 30.76 -1.38 41.71
N ALA A 148 31.86 -1.82 41.09
CA ALA A 148 32.10 -1.63 39.67
C ALA A 148 31.08 -2.38 38.79
N GLU A 149 30.73 -3.62 39.17
CA GLU A 149 29.72 -4.40 38.45
C GLU A 149 28.32 -3.78 38.59
N LEU A 150 27.93 -3.35 39.78
CA LEU A 150 26.67 -2.65 40.01
C LEU A 150 26.61 -1.35 39.20
N GLN A 151 27.69 -0.57 39.20
CA GLN A 151 27.78 0.66 38.40
C GLN A 151 27.67 0.36 36.90
N SER A 152 28.34 -0.68 36.40
CA SER A 152 28.23 -1.11 35.00
C SER A 152 26.80 -1.53 34.64
N GLN A 153 26.12 -2.28 35.52
CA GLN A 153 24.72 -2.67 35.32
C GLN A 153 23.77 -1.47 35.33
N LEU A 154 24.00 -0.47 36.21
CA LEU A 154 23.22 0.76 36.24
C LEU A 154 23.40 1.57 34.95
N VAL A 155 24.65 1.79 34.51
CA VAL A 155 24.92 2.49 33.26
C VAL A 155 24.28 1.78 32.07
N LYS A 156 24.33 0.44 32.03
CA LYS A 156 23.69 -0.34 30.97
C LYS A 156 22.16 -0.19 30.98
N LYS A 157 21.54 -0.24 32.16
CA LYS A 157 20.10 0.00 32.30
C LYS A 157 19.71 1.42 31.90
N ASP A 158 20.49 2.43 32.28
CA ASP A 158 20.23 3.81 31.91
C ASP A 158 20.32 4.02 30.39
N LEU A 159 21.29 3.38 29.73
CA LEU A 159 21.39 3.37 28.26
C LEU A 159 20.19 2.66 27.62
N ASP A 160 19.80 1.49 28.11
CA ASP A 160 18.62 0.77 27.60
C ASP A 160 17.33 1.59 27.76
N ILE A 161 17.19 2.32 28.89
CA ILE A 161 16.08 3.24 29.14
C ILE A 161 16.14 4.43 28.18
N GLN A 162 17.30 5.06 27.99
CA GLN A 162 17.47 6.17 27.04
C GLN A 162 17.15 5.74 25.61
N ASP A 163 17.62 4.58 25.17
CA ASP A 163 17.31 4.02 23.85
C ASP A 163 15.82 3.76 23.68
N THR A 164 15.16 3.26 24.73
CA THR A 164 13.70 3.02 24.72
C THR A 164 12.92 4.33 24.68
N ILE A 165 13.34 5.34 25.44
CA ILE A 165 12.76 6.69 25.41
C ILE A 165 12.92 7.30 24.01
N ALA A 166 14.13 7.29 23.44
CA ALA A 166 14.39 7.82 22.11
C ALA A 166 13.53 7.13 21.03
N LYS A 167 13.38 5.81 21.09
CA LYS A 167 12.48 5.06 20.20
C LYS A 167 11.02 5.48 20.36
N LYS A 168 10.56 5.67 21.60
CA LYS A 168 9.17 6.09 21.89
C LYS A 168 8.92 7.53 21.47
N GLU A 169 9.86 8.44 21.68
CA GLU A 169 9.78 9.83 21.21
C GLU A 169 9.74 9.91 19.68
N ALA A 170 10.55 9.11 18.98
CA ALA A 170 10.50 9.01 17.53
C ALA A 170 9.15 8.45 17.02
N GLU A 171 8.62 7.42 17.69
CA GLU A 171 7.29 6.85 17.38
C GLU A 171 6.17 7.88 17.60
N ILE A 172 6.22 8.63 18.72
CA ILE A 172 5.27 9.71 19.02
C ILE A 172 5.35 10.82 17.96
N ALA A 173 6.55 11.26 17.58
CA ALA A 173 6.73 12.27 16.55
C ALA A 173 6.17 11.82 15.19
N GLN A 174 6.38 10.55 14.82
CA GLN A 174 5.81 9.97 13.59
C GLN A 174 4.29 9.89 13.63
N LEU A 175 3.70 9.46 14.76
CA LEU A 175 2.25 9.40 14.93
C LEU A 175 1.63 10.79 14.90
N GLN A 176 2.26 11.78 15.53
CA GLN A 176 1.82 13.17 15.52
C GLN A 176 1.83 13.74 14.09
N ALA A 177 2.92 13.53 13.34
CA ALA A 177 3.00 13.95 11.94
C ALA A 177 1.92 13.30 11.07
N LYS A 178 1.60 12.01 11.29
CA LYS A 178 0.50 11.32 10.60
C LYS A 178 -0.87 11.91 10.95
N ILE A 179 -1.12 12.19 12.23
CA ILE A 179 -2.38 12.80 12.68
C ILE A 179 -2.56 14.19 12.03
N ASP A 180 -1.51 15.00 12.01
CA ASP A 180 -1.57 16.33 11.44
C ASP A 180 -1.75 16.30 9.91
N ALA A 181 -1.11 15.34 9.22
CA ALA A 181 -1.34 15.11 7.79
C ALA A 181 -2.79 14.69 7.49
N VAL A 182 -3.36 13.76 8.27
CA VAL A 182 -4.77 13.33 8.11
C VAL A 182 -5.73 14.48 8.41
N LYS A 183 -5.45 15.31 9.42
CA LYS A 183 -6.26 16.50 9.72
C LYS A 183 -6.23 17.52 8.58
N GLN A 184 -5.05 17.82 8.04
CA GLN A 184 -4.91 18.74 6.90
C GLN A 184 -5.62 18.19 5.66
N GLN A 185 -5.47 16.90 5.36
CA GLN A 185 -6.17 16.27 4.26
C GLN A 185 -7.69 16.34 4.43
N GLY A 186 -8.20 15.99 5.62
CA GLY A 186 -9.63 16.07 5.91
C GLY A 186 -10.19 17.49 5.83
N GLN A 187 -9.44 18.51 6.26
CA GLN A 187 -9.82 19.91 6.09
C GLN A 187 -9.86 20.32 4.61
N ALA A 188 -8.85 19.95 3.82
CA ALA A 188 -8.82 20.25 2.39
C ALA A 188 -9.94 19.56 1.60
N GLU A 189 -10.26 18.31 1.94
CA GLU A 189 -11.39 17.58 1.36
C GLU A 189 -12.73 18.21 1.73
N LEU A 190 -12.90 18.64 2.98
CA LEU A 190 -14.12 19.33 3.43
C LEU A 190 -14.28 20.69 2.75
N GLU A 191 -13.21 21.48 2.65
CA GLU A 191 -13.22 22.77 1.96
C GLU A 191 -13.55 22.59 0.46
N THR A 192 -12.95 21.60 -0.19
CA THR A 192 -13.27 21.28 -1.60
C THR A 192 -14.73 20.84 -1.77
N ALA A 193 -15.26 20.05 -0.83
CA ALA A 193 -16.66 19.63 -0.84
C ALA A 193 -17.63 20.80 -0.62
N LEU A 194 -17.30 21.74 0.27
CA LEU A 194 -18.07 22.95 0.50
C LEU A 194 -18.06 23.86 -0.74
N VAL A 195 -16.89 24.11 -1.34
CA VAL A 195 -16.78 24.90 -2.56
C VAL A 195 -17.58 24.29 -3.71
N LYS A 196 -17.52 22.96 -3.89
CA LYS A 196 -18.35 22.26 -4.90
C LYS A 196 -19.83 22.43 -4.62
N LYS A 197 -20.26 22.22 -3.38
CA LYS A 197 -21.66 22.36 -2.99
C LYS A 197 -22.16 23.80 -3.18
N ASP A 198 -21.35 24.80 -2.84
CA ASP A 198 -21.68 26.20 -3.05
C ASP A 198 -21.77 26.54 -4.55
N ALA A 199 -20.88 25.98 -5.38
CA ALA A 199 -20.95 26.12 -6.83
C ALA A 199 -22.21 25.46 -7.43
N ASP A 200 -22.57 24.26 -6.96
CA ASP A 200 -23.79 23.57 -7.38
C ASP A 200 -25.05 24.36 -6.99
N VAL A 201 -25.10 24.88 -5.76
CA VAL A 201 -26.20 25.73 -5.28
C VAL A 201 -26.29 27.03 -6.09
N GLN A 202 -25.16 27.68 -6.36
CA GLN A 202 -25.12 28.89 -7.20
C GLN A 202 -25.60 28.60 -8.63
N SER A 203 -25.20 27.47 -9.22
CA SER A 203 -25.66 27.05 -10.55
C SER A 203 -27.17 26.76 -10.56
N GLU A 204 -27.68 26.10 -9.53
CA GLU A 204 -29.12 25.82 -9.40
C GLU A 204 -29.92 27.12 -9.23
N LEU A 205 -29.44 28.04 -8.37
CA LEU A 205 -30.04 29.37 -8.19
C LEU A 205 -30.05 30.16 -9.49
N ALA A 206 -28.93 30.23 -10.21
CA ALA A 206 -28.86 30.93 -11.51
C ALA A 206 -29.84 30.34 -12.54
N THR A 207 -30.01 29.01 -12.55
CA THR A 207 -30.98 28.33 -13.42
C THR A 207 -32.41 28.67 -13.01
N ARG A 208 -32.71 28.71 -11.70
CA ARG A 208 -34.03 29.11 -11.20
C ARG A 208 -34.34 30.56 -11.51
N ASP A 209 -33.37 31.46 -11.37
CA ASP A 209 -33.53 32.90 -11.65
C ASP A 209 -33.73 33.16 -13.14
N GLN A 210 -33.00 32.47 -14.02
CA GLN A 210 -33.27 32.50 -15.46
C GLN A 210 -34.69 32.04 -15.77
N LYS A 211 -35.12 30.92 -15.19
CA LYS A 211 -36.46 30.38 -15.42
C LYS A 211 -37.56 31.28 -14.86
N LEU A 212 -37.33 31.93 -13.72
CA LEU A 212 -38.23 32.94 -13.16
C LEU A 212 -38.32 34.16 -14.07
N THR A 213 -37.19 34.64 -14.58
CA THR A 213 -37.14 35.78 -15.50
C THR A 213 -37.88 35.47 -16.80
N GLU A 214 -37.67 34.28 -17.36
CA GLU A 214 -38.36 33.82 -18.57
C GLU A 214 -39.87 33.68 -18.34
N LEU A 215 -40.29 33.03 -17.25
CA LEU A 215 -41.70 32.90 -16.89
C LEU A 215 -42.35 34.27 -16.67
N THR A 216 -41.68 35.18 -15.97
CA THR A 216 -42.19 36.54 -15.71
C THR A 216 -42.35 37.31 -17.02
N SER A 217 -41.37 37.20 -17.93
CA SER A 217 -41.46 37.80 -19.26
C SER A 217 -42.62 37.22 -20.08
N GLN A 218 -42.79 35.90 -20.11
CA GLN A 218 -43.89 35.24 -20.80
C GLN A 218 -45.25 35.64 -20.23
N LEU A 219 -45.36 35.79 -18.90
CA LEU A 219 -46.58 36.19 -18.22
C LEU A 219 -46.94 37.64 -18.55
N ALA A 220 -45.97 38.57 -18.50
CA ALA A 220 -46.17 39.95 -18.93
C ALA A 220 -46.59 40.05 -20.41
N LEU A 221 -45.98 39.25 -21.29
CA LEU A 221 -46.31 39.21 -22.71
C LEU A 221 -47.73 38.67 -22.94
N LYS A 222 -48.16 37.69 -22.15
CA LYS A 222 -49.52 37.14 -22.19
C LYS A 222 -50.56 38.16 -21.69
N GLU A 223 -50.27 38.85 -20.59
CA GLU A 223 -51.13 39.93 -20.07
C GLU A 223 -51.26 41.08 -21.08
N GLN A 224 -50.16 41.48 -21.72
CA GLN A 224 -50.17 42.52 -22.75
C GLN A 224 -50.97 42.09 -23.99
N LYS A 225 -50.83 40.83 -24.42
CA LYS A 225 -51.65 40.26 -25.51
C LYS A 225 -53.13 40.24 -25.14
N GLN A 226 -53.49 39.82 -23.93
CA GLN A 226 -54.89 39.84 -23.48
C GLN A 226 -55.45 41.26 -23.42
N GLN A 227 -54.68 42.25 -22.94
CA GLN A 227 -55.09 43.65 -22.98
C GLN A 227 -55.31 44.16 -24.41
N LEU A 228 -54.42 43.81 -25.34
CA LEU A 228 -54.56 44.16 -26.76
C LEU A 228 -55.78 43.49 -27.40
N GLU A 229 -56.03 42.21 -27.13
CA GLU A 229 -57.22 41.50 -27.60
C GLU A 229 -58.49 42.15 -27.02
N LEU A 230 -58.51 42.45 -25.73
CA LEU A 230 -59.66 43.06 -25.07
C LEU A 230 -59.94 44.46 -25.63
N ALA A 231 -58.90 45.27 -25.84
CA ALA A 231 -59.01 46.58 -26.49
C ALA A 231 -59.45 46.47 -27.95
N SER A 232 -58.94 45.48 -28.70
CA SER A 232 -59.35 45.22 -30.08
C SER A 232 -60.82 44.83 -30.17
N VAL A 233 -61.28 43.95 -29.29
CA VAL A 233 -62.68 43.51 -29.20
C VAL A 233 -63.57 44.69 -28.82
N GLN A 234 -63.18 45.50 -27.83
CA GLN A 234 -63.91 46.72 -27.47
C GLN A 234 -64.03 47.69 -28.66
N ASN A 235 -62.91 47.98 -29.34
CA ASN A 235 -62.91 48.86 -30.52
C ASN A 235 -63.76 48.30 -31.66
N GLN A 236 -63.74 46.97 -31.90
CA GLN A 236 -64.59 46.32 -32.89
C GLN A 236 -66.07 46.44 -32.53
N PHE A 237 -66.43 46.23 -31.26
CA PHE A 237 -67.81 46.42 -30.80
C PHE A 237 -68.25 47.87 -30.93
N GLU A 238 -67.44 48.85 -30.53
CA GLU A 238 -67.74 50.28 -30.71
C GLU A 238 -67.94 50.64 -32.19
N ALA A 239 -67.06 50.15 -33.08
CA ALA A 239 -67.18 50.37 -34.51
C ALA A 239 -68.45 49.73 -35.10
N GLN A 240 -68.79 48.51 -34.69
CA GLN A 240 -70.03 47.84 -35.10
C GLN A 240 -71.27 48.59 -34.60
N LEU A 241 -71.26 49.06 -33.36
CA LEU A 241 -72.37 49.81 -32.76
C LEU A 241 -72.59 51.13 -33.50
N LYS A 242 -71.51 51.83 -33.83
CA LYS A 242 -71.53 53.04 -34.67
C LYS A 242 -72.08 52.74 -36.08
N THR A 243 -71.59 51.68 -36.73
CA THR A 243 -72.07 51.27 -38.06
C THR A 243 -73.56 50.90 -38.05
N ALA A 244 -74.02 50.19 -37.01
CA ALA A 244 -75.43 49.85 -36.85
C ALA A 244 -76.31 51.09 -36.64
N GLN A 245 -75.83 52.09 -35.88
CA GLN A 245 -76.52 53.37 -35.71
C GLN A 245 -76.62 54.14 -37.04
N GLU A 246 -75.52 54.23 -37.80
CA GLU A 246 -75.48 54.86 -39.13
C GLU A 246 -76.40 54.15 -40.13
N GLN A 247 -76.46 52.80 -40.11
CA GLN A 247 -77.38 52.03 -40.94
C GLN A 247 -78.84 52.25 -40.58
N VAL A 248 -79.18 52.38 -39.29
CA VAL A 248 -80.56 52.69 -38.86
C VAL A 248 -80.99 54.08 -39.36
N GLU A 249 -80.10 55.06 -39.33
CA GLU A 249 -80.36 56.38 -39.93
C GLU A 249 -80.51 56.30 -41.46
N PHE A 250 -79.63 55.56 -42.13
CA PHE A 250 -79.69 55.35 -43.58
C PHE A 250 -80.99 54.62 -44.00
N TYR A 251 -81.41 53.56 -43.31
CA TYR A 251 -82.67 52.86 -43.59
C TYR A 251 -83.91 53.74 -43.38
N LYS A 252 -83.85 54.69 -42.45
CA LYS A 252 -84.91 55.70 -42.25
C LYS A 252 -85.02 56.65 -43.45
N ASP A 253 -83.89 57.05 -44.02
CA ASP A 253 -83.83 57.99 -45.15
C ASP A 253 -84.06 57.30 -46.51
N PHE A 254 -83.60 56.05 -46.64
CA PHE A 254 -83.75 55.22 -47.85
C PHE A 254 -85.20 54.77 -48.08
N LYS A 255 -85.97 54.50 -47.00
CA LYS A 255 -87.39 54.13 -47.11
C LYS A 255 -88.28 55.26 -47.62
N ALA A 256 -87.78 56.49 -47.65
CA ALA A 256 -88.52 57.67 -48.09
C ALA A 256 -88.40 57.96 -49.60
N ARG A 257 -87.56 57.25 -50.37
CA ARG A 257 -87.06 57.80 -51.64
C ARG A 257 -87.13 57.02 -52.94
N GLN A 258 -87.68 55.81 -53.09
CA GLN A 258 -87.69 55.25 -54.46
C GLN A 258 -88.81 54.28 -54.86
N SER A 259 -89.30 54.53 -56.08
CA SER A 259 -90.42 53.88 -56.79
C SER A 259 -89.97 52.69 -57.65
N THR A 260 -90.90 51.76 -57.83
CA THR A 260 -90.86 50.41 -58.40
C THR A 260 -90.57 50.27 -59.91
N LYS A 261 -89.61 51.02 -60.47
CA LYS A 261 -89.22 50.83 -61.89
C LYS A 261 -87.72 50.70 -62.18
N GLU A 262 -86.87 50.86 -61.17
CA GLU A 262 -85.42 50.62 -61.27
C GLU A 262 -85.03 49.17 -60.88
N ILE A 263 -86.01 48.32 -60.54
CA ILE A 263 -85.76 46.99 -59.95
C ILE A 263 -85.27 45.99 -61.02
N GLY A 264 -85.75 46.04 -62.26
CA GLY A 264 -85.34 45.11 -63.33
C GLY A 264 -83.86 45.26 -63.75
N GLU A 265 -83.39 46.49 -64.00
CA GLU A 265 -81.97 46.78 -64.23
C GLU A 265 -81.10 46.60 -62.97
N SER A 266 -81.71 46.64 -61.78
CA SER A 266 -80.98 46.54 -60.51
C SER A 266 -80.28 45.20 -60.33
N LEU A 267 -80.83 44.07 -60.79
CA LEU A 267 -80.23 42.76 -60.48
C LEU A 267 -78.95 42.49 -61.29
N GLU A 268 -78.95 42.80 -62.59
CA GLU A 268 -77.75 42.71 -63.42
C GLU A 268 -76.68 43.74 -63.00
N GLN A 269 -77.10 44.98 -62.70
CA GLN A 269 -76.19 46.01 -62.20
C GLN A 269 -75.63 45.65 -60.82
N TYR A 270 -76.44 45.05 -59.96
CA TYR A 270 -76.02 44.53 -58.65
C TYR A 270 -74.95 43.45 -58.82
N ALA A 271 -75.19 42.44 -59.66
CA ALA A 271 -74.22 41.38 -59.93
C ALA A 271 -72.89 41.94 -60.46
N MET A 272 -72.95 42.86 -61.44
CA MET A 272 -71.76 43.51 -62.00
C MET A 272 -71.01 44.36 -60.96
N THR A 273 -71.74 45.09 -60.11
CA THR A 273 -71.13 45.95 -59.08
C THR A 273 -70.50 45.13 -57.97
N GLU A 274 -71.21 44.12 -57.45
CA GLU A 274 -70.69 43.22 -56.41
C GLU A 274 -69.47 42.45 -56.89
N PHE A 275 -69.46 42.01 -58.15
CA PHE A 275 -68.29 41.35 -58.72
C PHE A 275 -67.09 42.31 -58.82
N ASN A 276 -67.30 43.52 -59.37
CA ASN A 276 -66.20 44.47 -59.54
C ASN A 276 -65.62 45.00 -58.22
N LYS A 277 -66.42 45.08 -57.15
CA LYS A 277 -65.94 45.48 -55.80
C LYS A 277 -64.83 44.58 -55.28
N ILE A 278 -64.92 43.28 -55.54
CA ILE A 278 -64.01 42.27 -54.99
C ILE A 278 -63.06 41.68 -56.04
N ARG A 279 -63.26 41.98 -57.32
CA ARG A 279 -62.48 41.47 -58.45
C ARG A 279 -60.97 41.59 -58.21
N SER A 280 -60.49 42.77 -57.80
CA SER A 280 -59.05 43.03 -57.63
C SER A 280 -58.37 42.21 -56.53
N TYR A 281 -59.11 41.79 -55.49
CA TYR A 281 -58.54 41.04 -54.37
C TYR A 281 -58.88 39.54 -54.41
N ALA A 282 -60.11 39.18 -54.78
CA ALA A 282 -60.59 37.80 -54.75
C ALA A 282 -60.46 37.07 -56.11
N PHE A 283 -60.54 37.81 -57.23
CA PHE A 283 -60.59 37.24 -58.59
C PHE A 283 -59.66 37.98 -59.57
N PRO A 284 -58.34 38.06 -59.29
CA PRO A 284 -57.42 38.91 -60.05
C PRO A 284 -57.31 38.52 -61.54
N ASN A 285 -57.45 37.24 -61.87
CA ASN A 285 -57.31 36.71 -63.23
C ASN A 285 -58.65 36.37 -63.90
N ALA A 286 -59.78 36.69 -63.24
CA ALA A 286 -61.08 36.29 -63.74
C ALA A 286 -61.62 37.25 -64.80
N TYR A 287 -62.26 36.64 -65.79
CA TYR A 287 -63.05 37.25 -66.82
C TYR A 287 -64.54 37.18 -66.46
N PHE A 288 -65.22 38.32 -66.45
CA PHE A 288 -66.66 38.41 -66.19
C PHE A 288 -67.26 39.49 -67.08
N GLU A 289 -68.08 39.10 -68.05
CA GLU A 289 -68.73 40.01 -68.98
C GLU A 289 -70.14 39.54 -69.34
N LYS A 290 -70.94 40.46 -69.88
CA LYS A 290 -72.26 40.13 -70.43
C LYS A 290 -72.12 39.26 -71.67
N ASP A 291 -72.98 38.25 -71.81
CA ASP A 291 -72.99 37.44 -73.03
C ASP A 291 -73.65 38.21 -74.19
N ASN A 292 -72.82 38.84 -75.01
CA ASN A 292 -73.26 39.57 -76.20
C ASN A 292 -73.25 38.69 -77.47
N THR A 293 -72.89 37.42 -77.36
CA THR A 293 -72.75 36.52 -78.51
C THR A 293 -74.00 35.66 -78.66
N LEU A 294 -74.79 35.88 -79.71
CA LEU A 294 -75.91 35.01 -80.03
C LEU A 294 -75.40 33.60 -80.30
N SER A 295 -76.01 32.60 -79.67
CA SER A 295 -75.69 31.20 -79.95
C SER A 295 -76.19 30.77 -81.34
N GLU A 296 -75.77 29.61 -81.84
CA GLU A 296 -76.22 29.06 -83.13
C GLU A 296 -77.75 28.91 -83.24
N THR A 297 -78.45 28.98 -82.11
CA THR A 297 -79.90 28.82 -82.00
C THR A 297 -80.63 30.08 -81.49
N ASN A 298 -80.00 31.26 -81.55
CA ASN A 298 -80.52 32.57 -81.13
C ASN A 298 -80.89 32.70 -79.63
N SER A 299 -80.19 31.98 -78.76
CA SER A 299 -80.30 32.12 -77.30
C SER A 299 -79.09 32.88 -76.73
N LYS A 300 -79.25 33.55 -75.58
CA LYS A 300 -78.18 34.25 -74.87
C LYS A 300 -78.38 34.14 -73.35
N GLY A 301 -77.29 33.89 -72.63
CA GLY A 301 -77.26 34.08 -71.18
C GLY A 301 -77.08 35.56 -70.82
N ASP A 302 -77.07 35.88 -69.52
CA ASP A 302 -76.84 37.26 -69.07
C ASP A 302 -75.37 37.54 -68.85
N PHE A 303 -74.65 36.64 -68.16
CA PHE A 303 -73.21 36.80 -67.89
C PHE A 303 -72.43 35.49 -68.01
N ILE A 304 -71.19 35.60 -68.46
CA ILE A 304 -70.22 34.50 -68.45
C ILE A 304 -69.08 34.84 -67.51
N PHE A 305 -68.77 33.93 -66.60
CA PHE A 305 -67.60 33.97 -65.75
C PHE A 305 -66.59 32.90 -66.19
N ARG A 306 -65.31 33.26 -66.29
CA ARG A 306 -64.19 32.34 -66.50
C ARG A 306 -63.02 32.76 -65.62
N ASP A 307 -62.30 31.82 -65.04
CA ASP A 307 -61.08 32.12 -64.28
C ASP A 307 -59.91 31.24 -64.72
N TYR A 308 -58.72 31.84 -64.67
CA TYR A 308 -57.50 31.31 -65.25
C TYR A 308 -56.39 31.24 -64.22
N GLN A 309 -55.63 30.15 -64.26
CA GLN A 309 -54.39 29.99 -63.52
C GLN A 309 -53.31 29.55 -64.50
N ASP A 310 -52.24 30.35 -64.62
CA ASP A 310 -51.12 30.09 -65.54
C ASP A 310 -51.59 29.78 -66.97
N ASP A 311 -52.48 30.63 -67.51
CA ASP A 311 -53.14 30.51 -68.83
C ASP A 311 -54.07 29.28 -69.04
N LEU A 312 -54.28 28.46 -68.01
CA LEU A 312 -55.25 27.35 -68.04
C LEU A 312 -56.60 27.78 -67.45
N GLU A 313 -57.68 27.68 -68.24
CA GLU A 313 -59.05 27.82 -67.72
C GLU A 313 -59.34 26.67 -66.76
N PHE A 314 -59.63 26.99 -65.50
CA PHE A 314 -59.95 25.98 -64.51
C PHE A 314 -61.41 25.94 -64.08
N ILE A 315 -62.14 27.03 -64.31
CA ILE A 315 -63.57 27.12 -64.04
C ILE A 315 -64.25 28.08 -65.01
N SER A 316 -65.46 27.70 -65.45
CA SER A 316 -66.36 28.57 -66.20
C SER A 316 -67.80 28.38 -65.77
N ILE A 317 -68.54 29.49 -65.67
CA ILE A 317 -69.91 29.53 -65.17
C ILE A 317 -70.77 30.39 -66.11
N MET A 318 -71.90 29.85 -66.53
CA MET A 318 -72.97 30.59 -67.20
C MET A 318 -73.98 31.10 -66.18
N PHE A 319 -74.33 32.38 -66.24
CA PHE A 319 -75.33 33.00 -65.38
C PHE A 319 -76.53 33.51 -66.16
N ASP A 320 -77.71 33.32 -65.56
CA ASP A 320 -78.98 33.86 -66.02
C ASP A 320 -79.69 34.52 -64.83
N MET A 321 -80.10 35.77 -65.00
CA MET A 321 -80.64 36.66 -63.97
C MET A 321 -82.15 36.77 -64.17
N LYS A 322 -82.94 36.45 -63.14
CA LYS A 322 -84.40 36.55 -63.19
C LYS A 322 -84.94 37.38 -62.05
N ASN A 323 -85.63 38.47 -62.40
CA ASN A 323 -86.28 39.34 -61.43
C ASN A 323 -87.80 39.12 -61.40
N GLU A 324 -88.43 39.27 -60.23
CA GLU A 324 -89.89 39.17 -60.11
C GLU A 324 -90.61 40.32 -60.84
N ALA A 325 -89.96 41.48 -60.94
CA ALA A 325 -90.51 42.69 -61.56
C ALA A 325 -90.62 42.63 -63.10
N ASP A 326 -89.93 41.71 -63.77
CA ASP A 326 -89.88 41.64 -65.25
C ASP A 326 -91.09 40.93 -65.88
N THR A 327 -91.94 40.31 -65.06
CA THR A 327 -93.05 39.47 -65.55
C THR A 327 -94.35 40.28 -65.68
N THR A 328 -94.67 40.72 -66.90
CA THR A 328 -96.00 41.29 -67.19
C THR A 328 -96.97 40.16 -67.56
N ALA A 329 -98.04 40.04 -66.76
CA ALA A 329 -99.23 39.18 -66.92
C ALA A 329 -99.21 37.71 -66.44
N THR A 330 -98.07 37.03 -66.26
CA THR A 330 -98.02 35.68 -65.63
C THR A 330 -96.75 35.48 -64.81
N LYS A 331 -96.86 35.03 -63.55
CA LYS A 331 -95.69 34.70 -62.72
C LYS A 331 -94.98 33.47 -63.27
N HIS A 332 -93.75 33.64 -63.73
CA HIS A 332 -92.87 32.55 -64.16
C HIS A 332 -92.25 31.82 -62.98
N LYS A 333 -91.98 30.53 -63.14
CA LYS A 333 -91.28 29.71 -62.15
C LYS A 333 -89.82 29.53 -62.54
N ASN A 334 -88.97 29.23 -61.56
CA ASN A 334 -87.55 28.95 -61.84
C ASN A 334 -87.36 27.81 -62.84
N ALA A 335 -88.23 26.79 -62.77
CA ALA A 335 -88.19 25.63 -63.66
C ALA A 335 -88.39 25.95 -65.15
N ASP A 336 -89.01 27.07 -65.47
CA ASP A 336 -89.27 27.47 -66.86
C ASP A 336 -87.96 27.80 -67.61
N PHE A 337 -86.90 28.19 -66.88
CA PHE A 337 -85.63 28.65 -67.45
C PHE A 337 -84.52 27.59 -67.50
N PHE A 338 -84.68 26.45 -66.82
CA PHE A 338 -83.60 25.44 -66.71
C PHE A 338 -83.17 24.86 -68.05
N LYS A 339 -84.12 24.61 -68.95
CA LYS A 339 -83.83 24.00 -70.26
C LYS A 339 -83.02 24.95 -71.15
N GLU A 340 -83.33 26.24 -71.11
CA GLU A 340 -82.64 27.27 -71.89
C GLU A 340 -81.24 27.52 -71.33
N LEU A 341 -81.13 27.65 -70.01
CA LEU A 341 -79.84 27.85 -69.34
C LEU A 341 -78.86 26.68 -69.53
N ASP A 342 -79.31 25.42 -69.46
CA ASP A 342 -78.41 24.28 -69.73
C ASP A 342 -77.97 24.22 -71.20
N LYS A 343 -78.85 24.67 -72.10
CA LYS A 343 -78.53 24.76 -73.52
C LYS A 343 -77.45 25.83 -73.76
N ASP A 344 -77.61 27.02 -73.19
CA ASP A 344 -76.61 28.09 -73.26
C ASP A 344 -75.27 27.65 -72.66
N ARG A 345 -75.30 26.94 -71.52
CA ARG A 345 -74.10 26.37 -70.90
C ARG A 345 -73.33 25.44 -71.84
N ARG A 346 -74.03 24.53 -72.54
CA ARG A 346 -73.41 23.58 -73.47
C ARG A 346 -72.90 24.26 -74.73
N GLU A 347 -73.66 25.19 -75.30
CA GLU A 347 -73.29 25.92 -76.51
C GLU A 347 -72.09 26.86 -76.28
N LYS A 348 -71.97 27.45 -75.07
CA LYS A 348 -70.84 28.30 -74.68
C LYS A 348 -69.68 27.55 -74.02
N ASN A 349 -69.77 26.22 -73.94
CA ASN A 349 -68.78 25.34 -73.34
C ASN A 349 -68.36 25.81 -71.94
N THR A 350 -69.34 26.11 -71.09
CA THR A 350 -69.11 26.47 -69.68
C THR A 350 -69.36 25.26 -68.77
N GLU A 351 -68.60 25.17 -67.69
CA GLU A 351 -68.67 24.02 -66.78
C GLU A 351 -69.94 24.01 -65.93
N TYR A 352 -70.35 25.17 -65.41
CA TYR A 352 -71.50 25.32 -64.52
C TYR A 352 -72.59 26.22 -65.13
N ALA A 353 -73.83 25.99 -64.71
CA ALA A 353 -74.97 26.87 -64.99
C ALA A 353 -75.58 27.36 -63.68
N VAL A 354 -75.82 28.66 -63.56
CA VAL A 354 -76.37 29.24 -62.33
C VAL A 354 -77.48 30.23 -62.66
N LEU A 355 -78.69 29.89 -62.22
CA LEU A 355 -79.85 30.76 -62.28
C LEU A 355 -79.86 31.62 -61.00
N VAL A 356 -79.68 32.93 -61.16
CA VAL A 356 -79.79 33.90 -60.07
C VAL A 356 -81.19 34.48 -60.09
N SER A 357 -82.04 34.06 -59.17
CA SER A 357 -83.47 34.33 -59.25
C SER A 357 -84.06 34.97 -58.01
N MET A 358 -84.86 36.01 -58.24
CA MET A 358 -85.79 36.59 -57.26
C MET A 358 -87.22 36.04 -57.42
N LEU A 359 -87.47 35.12 -58.37
CA LEU A 359 -88.77 34.49 -58.55
C LEU A 359 -89.10 33.54 -57.40
N GLU A 360 -90.40 33.24 -57.22
CA GLU A 360 -90.88 32.31 -56.19
C GLU A 360 -90.37 32.70 -54.78
N ALA A 361 -90.56 33.97 -54.38
CA ALA A 361 -90.10 34.50 -53.10
C ALA A 361 -90.65 33.72 -51.88
N ASP A 362 -91.85 33.15 -51.99
CA ASP A 362 -92.49 32.37 -50.92
C ASP A 362 -92.07 30.89 -50.90
N SER A 363 -91.18 30.45 -51.80
CA SER A 363 -90.75 29.06 -51.86
C SER A 363 -89.71 28.73 -50.79
N ASP A 364 -90.07 27.91 -49.81
CA ASP A 364 -89.13 27.38 -48.80
C ASP A 364 -87.88 26.75 -49.41
N LEU A 365 -88.02 26.01 -50.51
CA LEU A 365 -86.90 25.32 -51.18
C LEU A 365 -85.79 26.30 -51.61
N TYR A 366 -86.12 27.30 -52.44
CA TYR A 366 -85.15 28.30 -52.92
C TYR A 366 -84.72 29.33 -51.86
N ASN A 367 -85.43 29.40 -50.73
CA ASN A 367 -85.05 30.25 -49.61
C ASN A 367 -84.02 29.59 -48.67
N THR A 368 -83.72 28.29 -48.85
CA THR A 368 -82.67 27.60 -48.08
C THR A 368 -81.23 27.95 -48.49
N GLY A 369 -81.05 28.69 -49.60
CA GLY A 369 -79.75 29.22 -50.02
C GLY A 369 -79.38 28.81 -51.45
N ILE A 370 -78.57 27.76 -51.58
CA ILE A 370 -78.09 27.23 -52.87
C ILE A 370 -78.79 25.90 -53.14
N VAL A 371 -79.60 25.86 -54.20
CA VAL A 371 -80.37 24.66 -54.58
C VAL A 371 -79.78 24.06 -55.85
N GLN A 372 -79.37 22.79 -55.80
CA GLN A 372 -78.96 22.06 -57.00
C GLN A 372 -80.18 21.61 -57.79
N VAL A 373 -80.16 21.81 -59.11
CA VAL A 373 -81.27 21.41 -59.98
C VAL A 373 -81.14 19.92 -60.34
N PRO A 374 -82.12 19.07 -59.98
CA PRO A 374 -82.09 17.67 -60.39
C PRO A 374 -82.30 17.54 -61.90
N ASN A 375 -81.66 16.55 -62.52
CA ASN A 375 -81.65 16.26 -63.97
C ASN A 375 -80.84 17.22 -64.86
N TYR A 376 -80.23 18.27 -64.30
CA TYR A 376 -79.30 19.14 -65.01
C TYR A 376 -77.94 19.13 -64.30
N GLU A 377 -76.92 18.59 -64.97
CA GLU A 377 -75.59 18.42 -64.39
C GLU A 377 -74.95 19.79 -64.09
N LYS A 378 -74.40 19.94 -62.87
CA LYS A 378 -73.71 21.16 -62.42
C LYS A 378 -74.54 22.44 -62.58
N MET A 379 -75.86 22.33 -62.46
CA MET A 379 -76.80 23.46 -62.47
C MET A 379 -77.31 23.79 -61.07
N TYR A 380 -77.36 25.09 -60.75
CA TYR A 380 -77.79 25.59 -59.45
C TYR A 380 -78.74 26.79 -59.58
N VAL A 381 -79.67 26.92 -58.63
CA VAL A 381 -80.48 28.12 -58.42
C VAL A 381 -80.03 28.78 -57.13
N ILE A 382 -79.73 30.06 -57.20
CA ILE A 382 -79.29 30.86 -56.06
C ILE A 382 -80.08 32.16 -55.97
N ARG A 383 -80.17 32.69 -54.76
CA ARG A 383 -80.62 34.06 -54.54
C ARG A 383 -79.46 35.06 -54.75
N PRO A 384 -79.74 36.33 -55.09
CA PRO A 384 -78.70 37.31 -55.42
C PRO A 384 -77.63 37.49 -54.33
N GLN A 385 -78.02 37.39 -53.05
CA GLN A 385 -77.10 37.53 -51.91
C GLN A 385 -76.01 36.45 -51.82
N PHE A 386 -76.18 35.32 -52.53
CA PHE A 386 -75.20 34.24 -52.57
C PHE A 386 -74.32 34.28 -53.83
N PHE A 387 -74.53 35.24 -54.73
CA PHE A 387 -73.87 35.31 -56.03
C PHE A 387 -72.34 35.23 -55.93
N ILE A 388 -71.74 36.11 -55.12
CA ILE A 388 -70.29 36.17 -54.95
C ILE A 388 -69.73 34.97 -54.17
N GLN A 389 -70.41 34.60 -53.09
CA GLN A 389 -70.02 33.50 -52.23
C GLN A 389 -70.04 32.18 -53.02
N PHE A 390 -71.02 32.02 -53.91
CA PHE A 390 -71.14 30.81 -54.72
C PHE A 390 -70.06 30.73 -55.81
N ILE A 391 -69.72 31.84 -56.47
CA ILE A 391 -68.53 31.91 -57.34
C ILE A 391 -67.29 31.51 -56.55
N GLY A 392 -67.11 32.04 -55.34
CA GLY A 392 -65.98 31.69 -54.47
C GLY A 392 -65.93 30.21 -54.10
N VAL A 393 -67.07 29.61 -53.76
CA VAL A 393 -67.18 28.17 -53.44
C VAL A 393 -66.83 27.31 -54.65
N LEU A 394 -67.42 27.58 -55.82
CA LEU A 394 -67.14 26.81 -57.03
C LEU A 394 -65.69 26.97 -57.47
N ARG A 395 -65.14 28.19 -57.38
CA ARG A 395 -63.74 28.47 -57.67
C ARG A 395 -62.79 27.70 -56.75
N ASN A 396 -63.01 27.73 -55.44
CA ASN A 396 -62.17 26.98 -54.49
C ASN A 396 -62.27 25.47 -54.71
N ALA A 397 -63.47 24.96 -55.04
CA ALA A 397 -63.64 23.57 -55.41
C ALA A 397 -62.85 23.20 -56.68
N ALA A 398 -62.83 24.10 -57.67
CA ALA A 398 -62.11 23.92 -58.92
C ALA A 398 -60.58 24.08 -58.77
N LEU A 399 -60.10 24.98 -57.90
CA LEU A 399 -58.66 25.16 -57.60
C LEU A 399 -58.00 23.86 -57.12
N ASN A 400 -58.71 23.05 -56.33
CA ASN A 400 -58.20 21.74 -55.89
C ASN A 400 -57.98 20.77 -57.06
N THR A 401 -58.63 20.99 -58.20
CA THR A 401 -58.45 20.17 -59.41
C THR A 401 -57.44 20.75 -60.39
N VAL A 402 -56.94 21.98 -60.19
CA VAL A 402 -55.94 22.62 -61.06
C VAL A 402 -54.60 21.91 -60.97
N ALA A 403 -54.11 21.61 -59.77
CA ALA A 403 -52.87 20.86 -59.58
C ALA A 403 -52.90 19.54 -60.36
N TYR A 404 -54.03 18.83 -60.33
CA TYR A 404 -54.20 17.57 -61.06
C TYR A 404 -54.24 17.77 -62.59
N LYS A 405 -54.89 18.83 -63.09
CA LYS A 405 -54.89 19.17 -64.53
C LYS A 405 -53.50 19.60 -65.01
N GLN A 406 -52.75 20.36 -64.20
CA GLN A 406 -51.37 20.75 -64.47
C GLN A 406 -50.43 19.52 -64.47
N GLU A 407 -50.55 18.63 -63.48
CA GLU A 407 -49.80 17.36 -63.46
C GLU A 407 -50.11 16.51 -64.70
N LEU A 408 -51.37 16.39 -65.11
CA LEU A 408 -51.74 15.68 -66.34
C LEU A 408 -51.15 16.31 -67.61
N ALA A 409 -51.12 17.64 -67.69
CA ALA A 409 -50.50 18.36 -68.79
C ALA A 409 -48.98 18.14 -68.81
N GLN A 410 -48.33 18.24 -67.65
CA GLN A 410 -46.89 18.01 -67.48
C GLN A 410 -46.51 16.55 -67.75
N VAL A 411 -47.32 15.58 -67.31
CA VAL A 411 -47.11 14.15 -67.61
C VAL A 411 -47.29 13.88 -69.10
N ARG A 412 -48.25 14.52 -69.77
CA ARG A 412 -48.36 14.43 -71.24
C ARG A 412 -47.13 14.99 -71.95
N GLU A 413 -46.61 16.12 -71.47
CA GLU A 413 -45.39 16.74 -72.02
C GLU A 413 -44.14 15.88 -71.74
N GLN A 414 -43.98 15.34 -70.52
CA GLN A 414 -42.90 14.43 -70.14
C GLN A 414 -42.93 13.11 -70.92
N ASN A 415 -44.12 12.58 -71.24
CA ASN A 415 -44.23 11.37 -72.07
C ASN A 415 -43.69 11.59 -73.50
N ILE A 416 -43.76 12.82 -74.02
CA ILE A 416 -43.17 13.15 -75.33
C ILE A 416 -41.62 13.08 -75.24
N ASP A 417 -41.04 13.52 -74.13
CA ASP A 417 -39.58 13.54 -73.89
C ASP A 417 -39.00 12.14 -73.61
N ILE A 418 -39.69 11.31 -72.80
CA ILE A 418 -39.31 9.91 -72.53
C ILE A 418 -39.27 9.08 -73.81
N THR A 419 -40.20 9.33 -74.74
CA THR A 419 -40.25 8.64 -76.03
C THR A 419 -39.02 8.98 -76.90
N HIS A 420 -38.53 10.22 -76.82
CA HIS A 420 -37.28 10.62 -77.50
C HIS A 420 -36.06 9.95 -76.87
N PHE A 421 -36.00 9.88 -75.55
CA PHE A 421 -34.92 9.22 -74.83
C PHE A 421 -34.83 7.71 -75.11
N GLU A 422 -35.95 6.99 -75.16
CA GLU A 422 -35.95 5.55 -75.51
C GLU A 422 -35.43 5.30 -76.93
N SER A 423 -35.78 6.17 -77.88
CA SER A 423 -35.27 6.12 -79.25
C SER A 423 -33.74 6.31 -79.27
N ASP A 424 -33.23 7.31 -78.55
CA ASP A 424 -31.80 7.61 -78.49
C ASP A 424 -31.00 6.50 -77.78
N LEU A 425 -31.54 5.92 -76.71
CA LEU A 425 -30.91 4.81 -76.00
C LEU A 425 -30.85 3.53 -76.85
N THR A 426 -31.89 3.27 -77.64
CA THR A 426 -31.94 2.14 -78.57
C THR A 426 -30.92 2.31 -79.71
N ASN A 427 -30.78 3.53 -80.24
CA ASN A 427 -29.77 3.86 -81.24
C ASN A 427 -28.35 3.68 -80.69
N PHE A 428 -28.09 4.16 -79.47
CA PHE A 428 -26.80 3.97 -78.80
C PHE A 428 -26.47 2.49 -78.59
N LYS A 429 -27.40 1.70 -78.06
CA LYS A 429 -27.20 0.26 -77.81
C LYS A 429 -26.89 -0.51 -79.10
N THR A 430 -27.56 -0.15 -80.19
CA THR A 430 -27.34 -0.78 -81.50
C THR A 430 -25.96 -0.43 -82.07
N ALA A 431 -25.55 0.84 -82.00
CA ALA A 431 -24.24 1.28 -82.45
C ALA A 431 -23.10 0.66 -81.60
N PHE A 432 -23.27 0.63 -80.28
CA PHE A 432 -22.31 0.02 -79.36
C PHE A 432 -22.18 -1.49 -79.59
N GLY A 433 -23.30 -2.20 -79.76
CA GLY A 433 -23.31 -3.64 -80.04
C GLY A 433 -22.55 -3.99 -81.34
N LYS A 434 -22.77 -3.21 -82.42
CA LYS A 434 -22.02 -3.40 -83.68
C LYS A 434 -20.53 -3.20 -83.51
N ASN A 435 -20.11 -2.14 -82.80
CA ASN A 435 -18.70 -1.84 -82.58
C ASN A 435 -18.02 -2.91 -81.71
N TYR A 436 -18.68 -3.35 -80.64
CA TYR A 436 -18.17 -4.42 -79.78
C TYR A 436 -18.00 -5.74 -80.53
N GLN A 437 -19.01 -6.14 -81.32
CA GLN A 437 -18.97 -7.40 -82.06
C GLN A 437 -17.92 -7.39 -83.18
N SER A 438 -17.73 -6.24 -83.84
CA SER A 438 -16.64 -6.03 -84.80
C SER A 438 -15.26 -6.14 -84.12
N ALA A 439 -15.07 -5.48 -82.99
CA ALA A 439 -13.83 -5.55 -82.21
C ALA A 439 -13.55 -6.99 -81.73
N ALA A 440 -14.54 -7.68 -81.16
CA ALA A 440 -14.40 -9.06 -80.70
C ALA A 440 -14.02 -10.01 -81.85
N THR A 441 -14.60 -9.83 -83.04
CA THR A 441 -14.26 -10.63 -84.23
C THR A 441 -12.82 -10.39 -84.68
N ASN A 442 -12.36 -9.14 -84.68
CA ASN A 442 -10.98 -8.79 -85.04
C ASN A 442 -9.98 -9.32 -84.00
N PHE A 443 -10.30 -9.24 -82.70
CA PHE A 443 -9.50 -9.86 -81.64
C PHE A 443 -9.37 -11.36 -81.81
N LYS A 444 -10.48 -12.06 -82.13
CA LYS A 444 -10.44 -13.51 -82.36
C LYS A 444 -9.57 -13.89 -83.56
N LYS A 445 -9.68 -13.15 -84.67
CA LYS A 445 -8.80 -13.34 -85.84
C LYS A 445 -7.33 -13.10 -85.50
N ALA A 446 -7.02 -12.10 -84.67
CA ALA A 446 -5.66 -11.84 -84.22
C ALA A 446 -5.10 -12.99 -83.36
N ILE A 447 -5.92 -13.59 -82.48
CA ILE A 447 -5.52 -14.77 -81.72
C ILE A 447 -5.27 -15.97 -82.65
N ASP A 448 -6.16 -16.22 -83.62
CA ASP A 448 -5.97 -17.31 -84.59
C ASP A 448 -4.67 -17.14 -85.41
N GLU A 449 -4.28 -15.90 -85.75
CA GLU A 449 -2.99 -15.58 -86.41
C GLU A 449 -1.79 -15.84 -85.49
N ILE A 450 -1.92 -15.51 -84.20
CA ILE A 450 -0.90 -15.82 -83.18
C ILE A 450 -0.70 -17.33 -83.06
N ASP A 451 -1.79 -18.11 -82.97
CA ASP A 451 -1.72 -19.57 -82.84
C ASP A 451 -1.07 -20.22 -84.07
N LYS A 452 -1.38 -19.75 -85.28
CA LYS A 452 -0.69 -20.20 -86.50
C LYS A 452 0.80 -19.89 -86.47
N SER A 453 1.17 -18.74 -85.92
CA SER A 453 2.59 -18.33 -85.79
C SER A 453 3.32 -19.20 -84.78
N ILE A 454 2.70 -19.55 -83.66
CA ILE A 454 3.23 -20.49 -82.65
C ILE A 454 3.44 -21.87 -83.28
N ALA A 455 2.44 -22.39 -84.01
CA ALA A 455 2.55 -23.70 -84.67
C ALA A 455 3.73 -23.75 -85.67
N ARG A 456 3.96 -22.65 -86.42
CA ARG A 456 5.14 -22.52 -87.29
C ARG A 456 6.45 -22.53 -86.50
N MET A 457 6.51 -21.81 -85.38
CA MET A 457 7.70 -21.78 -84.51
C MET A 457 7.99 -23.14 -83.87
N GLU A 458 6.98 -23.90 -83.48
CA GLU A 458 7.16 -25.28 -82.99
C GLU A 458 7.69 -26.21 -84.08
N ALA A 459 7.18 -26.09 -85.32
CA ALA A 459 7.69 -26.84 -86.45
C ALA A 459 9.17 -26.52 -86.73
N VAL A 460 9.55 -25.24 -86.67
CA VAL A 460 10.96 -24.81 -86.80
C VAL A 460 11.82 -25.39 -85.67
N LYS A 461 11.35 -25.33 -84.42
CA LYS A 461 12.05 -25.92 -83.27
C LYS A 461 12.29 -27.42 -83.45
N LYS A 462 11.27 -28.16 -83.93
CA LYS A 462 11.37 -29.60 -84.20
C LYS A 462 12.37 -29.92 -85.31
N ALA A 463 12.40 -29.11 -86.37
CA ALA A 463 13.38 -29.25 -87.44
C ALA A 463 14.81 -29.03 -86.91
N LEU A 464 15.03 -27.98 -86.10
CA LEU A 464 16.34 -27.68 -85.50
C LEU A 464 16.83 -28.79 -84.57
N THR A 465 15.98 -29.27 -83.66
CA THR A 465 16.35 -30.39 -82.75
C THR A 465 16.60 -31.70 -83.49
N THR A 466 15.88 -31.96 -84.58
CA THR A 466 16.17 -33.10 -85.45
C THR A 466 17.53 -32.95 -86.12
N SER A 467 17.86 -31.74 -86.60
CA SER A 467 19.16 -31.40 -87.18
C SER A 467 20.30 -31.54 -86.15
N GLU A 468 20.10 -31.05 -84.93
CA GLU A 468 21.04 -31.22 -83.82
C GLU A 468 21.28 -32.69 -83.50
N ASN A 469 20.23 -33.51 -83.43
CA ASN A 469 20.38 -34.94 -83.18
C ASN A 469 21.10 -35.67 -84.33
N GLN A 470 20.90 -35.23 -85.57
CA GLN A 470 21.66 -35.72 -86.73
C GLN A 470 23.15 -35.36 -86.61
N LEU A 471 23.48 -34.13 -86.22
CA LEU A 471 24.87 -33.70 -85.97
C LEU A 471 25.50 -34.49 -84.81
N ARG A 472 24.75 -34.75 -83.74
CA ARG A 472 25.19 -35.61 -82.63
C ARG A 472 25.48 -37.04 -83.09
N LEU A 473 24.59 -37.63 -83.89
CA LEU A 473 24.78 -38.96 -84.46
C LEU A 473 25.99 -39.01 -85.41
N ALA A 474 26.22 -37.95 -86.18
CA ALA A 474 27.41 -37.82 -87.04
C ALA A 474 28.70 -37.72 -86.20
N ASN A 475 28.69 -36.92 -85.12
CA ASN A 475 29.84 -36.81 -84.21
C ASN A 475 30.14 -38.15 -83.51
N ASN A 476 29.11 -38.85 -83.01
CA ASN A 476 29.28 -40.18 -82.41
C ASN A 476 29.81 -41.21 -83.41
N LYS A 477 29.44 -41.10 -84.70
CA LYS A 477 30.01 -41.95 -85.76
C LYS A 477 31.47 -41.63 -86.06
N LEU A 478 31.93 -40.39 -85.83
CA LEU A 478 33.33 -40.00 -85.95
C LEU A 478 34.15 -40.49 -84.75
N GLU A 479 33.62 -40.43 -83.53
CA GLU A 479 34.30 -40.91 -82.31
C GLU A 479 34.39 -42.45 -82.23
N ASP A 480 33.45 -43.19 -82.82
CA ASP A 480 33.47 -44.67 -82.87
C ASP A 480 34.39 -45.24 -83.99
N VAL A 481 35.17 -44.38 -84.64
CA VAL A 481 36.24 -44.80 -85.57
C VAL A 481 37.53 -45.06 -84.79
N SER A 482 37.58 -46.18 -84.07
CA SER A 482 38.83 -46.67 -83.47
C SER A 482 39.72 -47.35 -84.52
N VAL A 483 41.04 -47.25 -84.36
CA VAL A 483 42.06 -47.95 -85.18
C VAL A 483 41.74 -49.46 -85.31
N LYS A 484 41.10 -50.04 -84.30
CA LYS A 484 40.65 -51.44 -84.24
C LYS A 484 39.55 -51.79 -85.27
N LYS A 485 38.66 -50.84 -85.60
CA LYS A 485 37.66 -50.99 -86.68
C LYS A 485 38.25 -50.69 -88.06
N LEU A 486 39.16 -49.72 -88.16
CA LEU A 486 39.87 -49.37 -89.40
C LEU A 486 40.80 -50.48 -89.91
N THR A 487 41.38 -51.29 -89.01
CA THR A 487 42.33 -52.38 -89.35
C THR A 487 41.71 -53.77 -89.41
N LYS A 488 40.40 -53.92 -89.11
CA LYS A 488 39.71 -55.22 -89.01
C LYS A 488 39.85 -56.09 -90.27
N ASN A 489 39.98 -55.47 -91.43
CA ASN A 489 40.14 -56.16 -92.72
C ASN A 489 41.55 -55.98 -93.35
N ASN A 490 42.53 -55.45 -92.62
CA ASN A 490 43.91 -55.28 -93.09
C ASN A 490 44.90 -55.98 -92.15
N PRO A 491 45.19 -57.28 -92.36
CA PRO A 491 46.03 -58.08 -91.47
C PRO A 491 47.45 -57.51 -91.35
N THR A 492 47.97 -56.91 -92.41
CA THR A 492 49.30 -56.26 -92.43
C THR A 492 49.40 -55.09 -91.46
N MET A 493 48.37 -54.24 -91.40
CA MET A 493 48.35 -53.07 -90.51
C MET A 493 48.09 -53.43 -89.05
N LYS A 494 47.28 -54.47 -88.80
CA LYS A 494 47.08 -55.00 -87.44
C LYS A 494 48.38 -55.55 -86.86
N ALA A 495 49.14 -56.33 -87.65
CA ALA A 495 50.42 -56.88 -87.21
C ALA A 495 51.46 -55.80 -86.89
N LYS A 496 51.53 -54.73 -87.69
CA LYS A 496 52.42 -53.61 -87.38
C LYS A 496 52.03 -52.87 -86.09
N PHE A 497 50.74 -52.65 -85.86
CA PHE A 497 50.27 -51.95 -84.67
C PHE A 497 50.42 -52.78 -83.39
N ASP A 498 50.12 -54.08 -83.43
CA ASP A 498 50.30 -54.96 -82.26
C ASP A 498 51.79 -55.09 -81.89
N ALA A 499 52.70 -55.10 -82.89
CA ALA A 499 54.14 -55.10 -82.62
C ALA A 499 54.67 -53.79 -82.00
N THR A 500 53.99 -52.67 -82.21
CA THR A 500 54.36 -51.36 -81.65
C THR A 500 53.72 -51.06 -80.29
N LEU A 501 52.85 -51.93 -79.77
CA LEU A 501 52.11 -51.71 -78.52
C LEU A 501 52.69 -52.48 -77.30
N GLU A 502 53.80 -53.21 -77.48
CA GLU A 502 54.57 -53.85 -76.39
C GLU A 502 55.95 -53.20 -76.14
N GLU A 503 56.22 -52.03 -76.73
CA GLU A 503 57.06 -51.00 -76.09
C GLU A 503 56.17 -50.07 -75.28
#